data_AF-A0A6C0J0C0-F1
#
_entry.id   AF-A0A6C0J0C0-F1
#
_cell.length_a   1.000
_cell.length_b   1.000
_cell.length_c   1.000
_cell.angle_alpha   90.00
_cell.angle_beta   90.00
_cell.angle_gamma   90.00
#
_symmetry.space_group_name_H-M   'P 1'
#
loop_
_entity.id
_entity.type
_entity.pdbx_description
1 polymer ?
#
loop_
_entity_poly.entity_id
_entity_poly.type
_entity_poly.pdbx_seq_one_letter_code
_entity_poly.pdbx_strand_id
1 'polypeptide(L)'
;MNNLKKYNDSQTEFYLKNIRNGRVNITGDTHKNCKMPLYEESNRGNHLYKNYALKSIISTDGNKLSSNYFSKKNIDLIQNQLIKKVFIETDYKIKRQSDTELKIIMRSVYLQYSKNIEKNIDKQILELNNLVYTYALPNIVSNLKQFLGYSKDISTLPIPLNLPENLSIKGNK
;
A
#
# COMPACT_ATOMS: atom_id res chain seq x y z
N MET A 1 1.04 -30.94 -41.63
CA MET A 1 -0.28 -30.51 -41.10
C MET A 1 -0.21 -29.77 -39.75
N ASN A 2 0.74 -30.05 -38.84
CA ASN A 2 0.70 -29.57 -37.44
C ASN A 2 1.14 -28.12 -37.16
N ASN A 3 1.90 -27.47 -38.05
CA ASN A 3 2.39 -26.10 -37.79
C ASN A 3 1.33 -25.03 -37.98
N LEU A 4 0.42 -25.20 -38.94
CA LEU A 4 -0.65 -24.24 -39.20
C LEU A 4 -1.68 -24.22 -38.06
N LYS A 5 -1.99 -25.40 -37.51
CA LYS A 5 -2.90 -25.54 -36.37
C LYS A 5 -2.31 -24.88 -35.11
N LYS A 6 -1.04 -25.18 -34.78
CA LYS A 6 -0.34 -24.54 -33.66
C LYS A 6 -0.24 -23.01 -33.82
N TYR A 7 0.04 -22.54 -35.03
CA TYR A 7 0.05 -21.11 -35.34
C TYR A 7 -1.32 -20.49 -35.07
N ASN A 8 -2.39 -21.09 -35.63
CA ASN A 8 -3.76 -20.60 -35.42
C ASN A 8 -4.18 -20.62 -33.95
N ASP A 9 -3.84 -21.68 -33.20
CA ASP A 9 -4.14 -21.80 -31.76
C ASP A 9 -3.40 -20.72 -30.95
N SER A 10 -2.14 -20.45 -31.25
CA SER A 10 -1.39 -19.36 -30.62
C SER A 10 -1.94 -17.97 -30.97
N GLN A 11 -2.41 -17.78 -32.21
CA GLN A 11 -3.02 -16.53 -32.64
C GLN A 11 -4.36 -16.32 -31.94
N THR A 12 -5.20 -17.35 -31.84
CA THR A 12 -6.48 -17.25 -31.12
C THR A 12 -6.28 -17.00 -29.63
N GLU A 13 -5.32 -17.65 -28.96
CA GLU A 13 -4.95 -17.29 -27.58
C GLU A 13 -4.51 -15.84 -27.45
N PHE A 14 -3.67 -15.35 -28.38
CA PHE A 14 -3.23 -13.95 -28.40
C PHE A 14 -4.39 -12.98 -28.59
N TYR A 15 -5.31 -13.26 -29.52
CA TYR A 15 -6.50 -12.43 -29.75
C TYR A 15 -7.44 -12.46 -28.55
N LEU A 16 -7.77 -13.64 -28.00
CA LEU A 16 -8.63 -13.79 -26.82
C LEU A 16 -8.07 -13.04 -25.60
N LYS A 17 -6.74 -13.02 -25.44
CA LYS A 17 -6.06 -12.25 -24.39
C LYS A 17 -6.18 -10.73 -24.58
N ASN A 18 -6.37 -10.26 -25.81
CA ASN A 18 -6.50 -8.85 -26.18
C ASN A 18 -7.95 -8.40 -26.40
N ILE A 19 -8.94 -9.29 -26.29
CA ILE A 19 -10.35 -8.89 -26.32
C ILE A 19 -10.64 -8.08 -25.06
N ARG A 20 -11.06 -6.83 -25.26
CA ARG A 20 -11.65 -6.01 -24.19
C ARG A 20 -12.98 -6.65 -23.81
N ASN A 21 -12.99 -7.36 -22.69
CA ASN A 21 -14.09 -8.13 -22.12
C ASN A 21 -15.24 -7.27 -21.57
N GLY A 22 -15.48 -6.07 -22.10
CA GLY A 22 -16.46 -5.09 -21.58
C GLY A 22 -16.13 -4.55 -20.17
N ARG A 23 -15.15 -5.13 -19.48
CA ARG A 23 -14.64 -4.74 -18.18
C ARG A 23 -13.51 -3.73 -18.32
N VAL A 24 -13.34 -2.90 -17.30
CA VAL A 24 -12.26 -1.91 -17.24
C VAL A 24 -11.01 -2.61 -16.71
N ASN A 25 -9.96 -2.69 -17.54
CA ASN A 25 -8.66 -3.19 -17.10
C ASN A 25 -7.89 -2.07 -16.39
N ILE A 26 -7.63 -2.26 -15.09
CA ILE A 26 -6.82 -1.33 -14.27
C ILE A 26 -5.44 -1.91 -13.89
N THR A 27 -5.13 -3.13 -14.36
CA THR A 27 -3.85 -3.81 -14.10
C THR A 27 -2.77 -3.51 -15.15
N GLY A 28 -3.17 -3.02 -16.33
CA GLY A 28 -2.25 -2.70 -17.42
C GLY A 28 -1.57 -1.34 -17.25
N ASP A 29 -0.58 -1.08 -18.10
CA ASP A 29 0.10 0.22 -18.14
C ASP A 29 -0.91 1.34 -18.39
N THR A 30 -0.99 2.27 -17.45
CA THR A 30 -1.80 3.49 -17.61
C THR A 30 -1.32 4.23 -18.85
N HIS A 31 -2.20 4.45 -19.83
CA HIS A 31 -1.90 5.31 -20.97
C HIS A 31 -1.43 6.68 -20.45
N LYS A 32 -0.16 7.01 -20.69
CA LYS A 32 0.54 8.20 -20.15
C LYS A 32 -0.08 9.56 -20.56
N ASN A 33 -1.13 9.57 -21.37
CA ASN A 33 -1.67 10.75 -22.04
C ASN A 33 -3.18 10.94 -21.84
N CYS A 34 -3.69 10.88 -20.61
CA CYS A 34 -5.02 11.43 -20.32
C CYS A 34 -4.87 12.66 -19.42
N LYS A 35 -4.71 13.84 -20.04
CA LYS A 35 -4.67 15.15 -19.38
C LYS A 35 -6.08 15.63 -19.07
N MET A 36 -6.83 14.88 -18.25
CA MET A 36 -8.08 15.40 -17.66
C MET A 36 -7.88 15.48 -16.15
N PRO A 37 -7.53 16.66 -15.61
CA PRO A 37 -7.44 16.83 -14.17
C PRO A 37 -8.87 16.90 -13.63
N LEU A 38 -9.38 15.79 -13.06
CA LEU A 38 -10.67 15.82 -12.36
C LEU A 38 -10.57 16.48 -10.98
N TYR A 39 -9.37 16.54 -10.38
CA TYR A 39 -9.03 17.28 -9.16
C TYR A 39 -7.53 17.09 -8.91
N GLU A 40 -6.79 18.15 -8.59
CA GLU A 40 -5.37 18.06 -8.21
C GLU A 40 -5.23 18.44 -6.73
N GLU A 41 -5.08 17.44 -5.87
CA GLU A 41 -4.88 17.68 -4.45
C GLU A 41 -3.41 18.04 -4.20
N SER A 42 -3.16 19.29 -3.78
CA SER A 42 -1.80 19.72 -3.47
C SER A 42 -1.35 19.12 -2.13
N ASN A 43 -0.72 17.94 -2.17
CA ASN A 43 -0.04 17.33 -1.03
C ASN A 43 1.30 18.03 -0.70
N ARG A 44 1.33 19.37 -0.72
CA ARG A 44 2.46 20.15 -0.20
C ARG A 44 2.46 19.97 1.32
N GLY A 45 3.09 18.89 1.77
CA GLY A 45 3.05 18.42 3.15
C GLY A 45 3.25 19.54 4.17
N ASN A 46 2.49 19.48 5.26
CA ASN A 46 2.50 20.50 6.30
C ASN A 46 3.89 20.59 6.96
N HIS A 47 4.68 21.60 6.58
CA HIS A 47 6.03 21.88 7.11
C HIS A 47 6.00 22.25 8.60
N LEU A 48 4.87 22.78 9.06
CA LEU A 48 4.70 23.23 10.43
C LEU A 48 4.33 22.10 11.40
N TYR A 49 4.15 20.86 10.90
CA TYR A 49 3.65 19.75 11.69
C TYR A 49 4.43 19.52 12.99
N LYS A 50 5.76 19.65 12.96
CA LYS A 50 6.62 19.55 14.14
C LYS A 50 6.15 20.43 15.30
N ASN A 51 5.65 21.64 15.01
CA ASN A 51 5.20 22.60 16.01
C ASN A 51 3.74 22.36 16.44
N TYR A 52 2.96 21.64 15.63
CA TYR A 52 1.54 21.38 15.87
C TYR A 52 1.24 19.96 16.38
N ALA A 53 2.20 19.04 16.27
CA ALA A 53 2.03 17.62 16.58
C ALA A 53 1.52 17.38 18.00
N LEU A 54 1.85 18.26 18.96
CA LEU A 54 1.49 18.13 20.38
C LEU A 54 0.71 19.34 20.95
N LYS A 55 0.36 20.34 20.12
CA LYS A 55 -0.12 21.70 20.51
C LYS A 55 -1.50 21.75 21.22
N SER A 56 -1.95 20.66 21.82
CA SER A 56 -3.22 20.59 22.56
C SER A 56 -3.17 19.67 23.78
N ILE A 57 -2.07 18.96 24.00
CA ILE A 57 -1.98 17.90 25.01
C ILE A 57 -0.80 18.16 25.96
N ILE A 58 0.36 18.52 25.42
CA ILE A 58 1.59 18.69 26.20
C ILE A 58 2.30 19.95 25.73
N SER A 59 2.69 20.80 26.67
CA SER A 59 3.60 21.92 26.43
C SER A 59 5.00 21.37 26.16
N THR A 60 5.30 20.99 24.92
CA THR A 60 6.63 20.47 24.54
C THR A 60 7.60 21.55 24.12
N ASP A 61 7.45 22.77 24.64
CA ASP A 61 8.39 23.85 24.39
C ASP A 61 9.77 23.45 24.93
N GLY A 62 10.67 23.04 24.02
CA GLY A 62 12.06 22.69 24.33
C GLY A 62 12.41 21.19 24.33
N ASN A 63 11.48 20.25 24.17
CA ASN A 63 11.84 18.82 24.20
C ASN A 63 12.49 18.36 22.88
N LYS A 64 13.82 18.16 22.93
CA LYS A 64 14.65 17.67 21.80
C LYS A 64 14.14 16.36 21.19
N LEU A 65 13.55 15.46 22.00
CA LEU A 65 13.00 14.19 21.51
C LEU A 65 11.83 14.41 20.56
N SER A 66 10.80 15.15 21.00
CA SER A 66 9.62 15.47 20.18
C SER A 66 10.01 16.18 18.88
N SER A 67 10.92 17.14 19.01
CA SER A 67 11.43 17.98 17.94
C SER A 67 12.12 17.18 16.83
N ASN A 68 12.91 16.17 17.22
CA ASN A 68 13.61 15.29 16.30
C ASN A 68 12.69 14.19 15.74
N TYR A 69 11.82 13.62 16.57
CA TYR A 69 10.89 12.55 16.18
C TYR A 69 9.86 13.02 15.14
N PHE A 70 9.25 14.20 15.33
CA PHE A 70 8.30 14.79 14.38
C PHE A 70 8.95 15.63 13.28
N SER A 71 10.29 15.60 13.17
CA SER A 71 10.99 16.31 12.11
C SER A 71 10.65 15.71 10.73
N LYS A 72 10.65 16.56 9.70
CA LYS A 72 10.46 16.13 8.31
C LYS A 72 11.42 15.02 7.91
N LYS A 73 12.69 15.12 8.33
CA LYS A 73 13.72 14.11 8.09
C LYS A 73 13.34 12.74 8.64
N ASN A 74 12.79 12.67 9.85
CA ASN A 74 12.37 11.40 10.44
C ASN A 74 11.12 10.84 9.75
N ILE A 75 10.15 11.70 9.39
CA ILE A 75 8.97 11.31 8.61
C ILE A 75 9.38 10.69 7.26
N ASP A 76 10.29 11.34 6.54
CA ASP A 76 10.80 10.83 5.26
C ASP A 76 11.56 9.52 5.43
N LEU A 77 12.34 9.37 6.51
CA LEU A 77 13.02 8.13 6.86
C LEU A 77 12.01 7.00 7.08
N ILE A 78 10.96 7.22 7.87
CA ILE A 78 9.92 6.22 8.15
C ILE A 78 9.21 5.80 6.86
N GLN A 79 8.85 6.76 6.00
CA GLN A 79 8.21 6.49 4.71
C GLN A 79 9.09 5.60 3.82
N ASN A 80 10.37 5.94 3.67
CA ASN A 80 11.31 5.16 2.86
C ASN A 80 11.50 3.75 3.44
N GLN A 81 11.59 3.63 4.76
CA GLN A 81 11.74 2.34 5.43
C GLN A 81 10.49 1.47 5.26
N LEU A 82 9.28 2.04 5.32
CA LEU A 82 8.03 1.34 5.07
C LEU A 82 7.96 0.83 3.63
N ILE A 83 8.28 1.67 2.65
CA ILE A 83 8.33 1.25 1.24
C ILE A 83 9.29 0.07 1.06
N LYS A 84 10.48 0.14 1.67
CA LYS A 84 11.47 -0.94 1.62
C LYS A 84 10.97 -2.22 2.30
N LYS A 85 10.36 -2.12 3.49
CA LYS A 85 9.84 -3.27 4.24
C LYS A 85 8.70 -3.97 3.49
N VAL A 86 7.76 -3.20 2.94
CA VAL A 86 6.67 -3.74 2.12
C VAL A 86 7.24 -4.43 0.89
N PHE A 87 8.20 -3.82 0.20
CA PHE A 87 8.85 -4.45 -0.95
C PHE A 87 9.51 -5.79 -0.58
N ILE A 88 10.22 -5.86 0.55
CA ILE A 88 10.84 -7.11 1.02
C ILE A 88 9.78 -8.19 1.34
N GLU A 89 8.64 -7.82 1.91
CA GLU A 89 7.61 -8.78 2.33
C GLU A 89 6.69 -9.24 1.18
N THR A 90 6.42 -8.37 0.20
CA THR A 90 5.40 -8.63 -0.82
C THR A 90 5.92 -8.62 -2.25
N ASP A 91 7.18 -8.23 -2.48
CA ASP A 91 7.77 -8.02 -3.82
C ASP A 91 7.06 -6.94 -4.68
N TYR A 92 6.29 -6.07 -4.03
CA TYR A 92 5.57 -4.97 -4.69
C TYR A 92 6.13 -3.63 -4.22
N LYS A 93 6.46 -2.77 -5.19
CA LYS A 93 6.94 -1.42 -4.91
C LYS A 93 5.76 -0.46 -4.76
N ILE A 94 5.44 -0.10 -3.52
CA ILE A 94 4.45 0.93 -3.22
C ILE A 94 5.04 2.34 -3.33
N LYS A 95 4.17 3.33 -3.53
CA LYS A 95 4.51 4.75 -3.47
C LYS A 95 4.47 5.25 -2.02
N ARG A 96 4.88 6.52 -1.81
CA ARG A 96 4.75 7.20 -0.52
C ARG A 96 3.29 7.19 -0.06
N GLN A 97 3.07 6.86 1.21
CA GLN A 97 1.74 6.83 1.84
C GLN A 97 1.33 8.23 2.31
N SER A 98 0.06 8.40 2.70
CA SER A 98 -0.47 9.67 3.21
C SER A 98 0.35 10.18 4.40
N ASP A 99 0.95 11.36 4.26
CA ASP A 99 1.69 11.99 5.34
C ASP A 99 0.79 12.31 6.54
N THR A 100 -0.49 12.59 6.30
CA THR A 100 -1.47 12.89 7.36
C THR A 100 -1.73 11.65 8.21
N GLU A 101 -1.98 10.49 7.59
CA GLU A 101 -2.19 9.23 8.32
C GLU A 101 -0.94 8.82 9.09
N LEU A 102 0.23 8.91 8.45
CA LEU A 102 1.49 8.60 9.11
C LEU A 102 1.71 9.49 10.34
N LYS A 103 1.41 10.79 10.23
CA LYS A 103 1.49 11.74 11.34
C LYS A 103 0.54 11.37 12.48
N ILE A 104 -0.68 10.93 12.18
CA ILE A 104 -1.63 10.45 13.19
C ILE A 104 -1.06 9.25 13.93
N ILE A 105 -0.50 8.27 13.21
CA ILE A 105 0.12 7.08 13.81
C ILE A 105 1.31 7.47 14.68
N MET A 106 2.22 8.31 14.15
CA MET A 106 3.39 8.80 14.90
C MET A 106 2.97 9.54 16.17
N ARG A 107 1.93 10.39 16.10
CA ARG A 107 1.40 11.11 17.27
C ARG A 107 0.87 10.13 18.31
N SER A 108 0.08 9.15 17.88
CA SER A 108 -0.47 8.11 18.77
C SER A 108 0.65 7.34 19.49
N VAL A 109 1.64 6.86 18.74
CA VAL A 109 2.80 6.12 19.30
C VAL A 109 3.59 6.98 20.27
N TYR A 110 3.85 8.24 19.93
CA TYR A 110 4.57 9.16 20.81
C TYR A 110 3.85 9.36 22.14
N LEU A 111 2.54 9.62 22.11
CA LEU A 111 1.75 9.86 23.31
C LEU A 111 1.69 8.64 24.24
N GLN A 112 1.68 7.43 23.67
CA GLN A 112 1.59 6.19 24.45
C GLN A 112 2.94 5.72 25.00
N TYR A 113 4.03 5.89 24.23
CA TYR A 113 5.29 5.20 24.52
C TYR A 113 6.50 6.13 24.74
N SER A 114 6.36 7.45 24.56
CA SER A 114 7.49 8.36 24.77
C SER A 114 7.89 8.43 26.24
N LYS A 115 9.18 8.24 26.52
CA LYS A 115 9.76 8.36 27.87
C LYS A 115 10.11 9.80 28.22
N ASN A 116 10.30 10.67 27.21
CA ASN A 116 10.64 12.09 27.36
C ASN A 116 11.88 12.37 28.22
N ILE A 117 12.86 11.47 28.19
CA ILE A 117 14.14 11.62 28.92
C ILE A 117 15.17 12.26 27.98
N GLU A 118 15.99 13.19 28.48
CA GLU A 118 16.99 13.90 27.67
C GLU A 118 18.21 13.04 27.25
N LYS A 119 18.32 11.83 27.78
CA LYS A 119 19.42 10.89 27.50
C LYS A 119 19.03 9.90 26.39
N ASN A 120 19.98 9.54 25.54
CA ASN A 120 19.82 8.52 24.48
C ASN A 120 18.63 8.79 23.52
N ILE A 121 18.47 10.05 23.10
CA ILE A 121 17.37 10.49 22.23
C ILE A 121 17.31 9.66 20.94
N ASP A 122 18.45 9.37 20.31
CA ASP A 122 18.48 8.60 19.06
C ASP A 122 17.94 7.18 19.23
N LYS A 123 18.26 6.54 20.36
CA LYS A 123 17.73 5.20 20.70
C LYS A 123 16.22 5.27 20.94
N GLN A 124 15.74 6.29 21.63
CA GLN A 124 14.30 6.49 21.85
C GLN A 124 13.56 6.71 20.52
N ILE A 125 14.12 7.51 19.60
CA ILE A 125 13.54 7.71 18.26
C ILE A 125 13.49 6.39 17.49
N LEU A 126 14.55 5.58 17.55
CA LEU A 126 14.57 4.27 16.92
C LEU A 126 13.49 3.34 17.49
N GLU A 127 13.35 3.29 18.83
CA GLU A 127 12.31 2.53 19.51
C GLU A 127 10.91 2.97 19.05
N LEU A 128 10.63 4.28 19.03
CA LEU A 128 9.35 4.83 18.57
C LEU A 128 9.09 4.56 17.08
N ASN A 129 10.11 4.71 16.23
CA ASN A 129 9.99 4.40 14.80
C ASN A 129 9.68 2.91 14.57
N ASN A 130 10.28 2.02 15.35
CA ASN A 130 10.00 0.59 15.28
C ASN A 130 8.55 0.29 15.63
N LEU A 131 7.99 0.94 16.65
CA LEU A 131 6.57 0.80 16.99
C LEU A 131 5.65 1.28 15.86
N VAL A 132 6.02 2.37 15.17
CA VAL A 132 5.29 2.83 13.97
C VAL A 132 5.33 1.77 12.88
N TYR A 133 6.49 1.15 12.62
CA TYR A 133 6.60 0.08 11.62
C TYR A 133 5.74 -1.14 12.00
N THR A 134 5.78 -1.56 13.26
CA THR A 134 5.00 -2.71 13.75
C THR A 134 3.51 -2.51 13.55
N TYR A 135 3.01 -1.29 13.74
CA TYR A 135 1.61 -0.96 13.49
C TYR A 135 1.27 -0.82 12.00
N ALA A 136 2.08 -0.06 11.25
CA ALA A 136 1.74 0.33 9.89
C ALA A 136 1.95 -0.79 8.85
N LEU A 137 3.01 -1.58 9.00
CA LEU A 137 3.39 -2.60 8.01
C LEU A 137 2.29 -3.63 7.73
N PRO A 138 1.72 -4.35 8.72
CA PRO A 138 0.70 -5.36 8.46
C PRO A 138 -0.57 -4.77 7.82
N ASN A 139 -0.94 -3.56 8.21
CA ASN A 139 -2.09 -2.84 7.63
C ASN A 139 -1.87 -2.52 6.15
N ILE A 140 -0.68 -2.02 5.80
CA ILE A 140 -0.33 -1.72 4.41
C ILE A 140 -0.30 -3.01 3.57
N VAL A 141 0.31 -4.08 4.08
CA VAL A 141 0.39 -5.36 3.36
C VAL A 141 -0.99 -5.97 3.14
N SER A 142 -1.87 -5.92 4.15
CA SER A 142 -3.26 -6.39 4.03
C SER A 142 -4.02 -5.60 2.97
N ASN A 143 -3.97 -4.26 3.03
CA ASN A 143 -4.65 -3.39 2.07
C ASN A 143 -4.10 -3.57 0.65
N LEU A 144 -2.79 -3.80 0.50
CA LEU A 144 -2.18 -4.08 -0.78
C LEU A 144 -2.71 -5.39 -1.38
N LYS A 145 -2.79 -6.47 -0.60
CA LYS A 145 -3.36 -7.75 -1.06
C LYS A 145 -4.82 -7.61 -1.49
N GLN A 146 -5.61 -6.87 -0.71
CA GLN A 146 -7.00 -6.57 -1.05
C GLN A 146 -7.10 -5.79 -2.36
N PHE A 147 -6.26 -4.77 -2.53
CA PHE A 147 -6.20 -3.99 -3.77
C PHE A 147 -5.82 -4.83 -4.98
N LEU A 148 -4.84 -5.74 -4.85
CA LEU A 148 -4.45 -6.66 -5.93
C LEU A 148 -5.60 -7.62 -6.29
N GLY A 149 -6.30 -8.16 -5.28
CA GLY A 149 -7.48 -8.99 -5.48
C GLY A 149 -8.57 -8.24 -6.24
N TYR A 150 -8.96 -7.07 -5.73
CA TYR A 150 -9.93 -6.17 -6.39
C TYR A 150 -9.53 -5.86 -7.83
N SER A 151 -8.27 -5.51 -8.06
CA SER A 151 -7.75 -5.16 -9.38
C SER A 151 -7.87 -6.31 -10.38
N LYS A 152 -7.60 -7.54 -9.92
CA LYS A 152 -7.81 -8.76 -10.70
C LYS A 152 -9.30 -9.01 -10.98
N ASP A 153 -10.13 -8.91 -9.96
CA ASP A 153 -11.56 -9.22 -10.05
C ASP A 153 -12.29 -8.28 -11.01
N ILE A 154 -11.93 -6.99 -11.02
CA ILE A 154 -12.56 -6.05 -11.95
C ILE A 154 -12.02 -6.16 -13.38
N SER A 155 -10.76 -6.57 -13.55
CA SER A 155 -10.11 -6.66 -14.86
C SER A 155 -10.43 -7.98 -15.58
N THR A 156 -10.90 -9.00 -14.85
CA THR A 156 -11.17 -10.34 -15.39
C THR A 156 -12.67 -10.64 -15.41
N LEU A 157 -13.07 -11.59 -16.27
CA LEU A 157 -14.44 -12.10 -16.24
C LEU A 157 -14.59 -13.05 -15.05
N PRO A 158 -15.71 -12.99 -14.30
CA PRO A 158 -15.98 -13.96 -13.26
C PRO A 158 -16.08 -15.35 -13.89
N ILE A 159 -15.40 -16.32 -13.28
CA ILE A 159 -15.54 -17.72 -13.67
C ILE A 159 -16.91 -18.19 -13.19
N PRO A 160 -17.77 -18.74 -14.06
CA PRO A 160 -19.05 -19.31 -13.65
C PRO A 160 -18.86 -20.38 -12.59
N LEU A 161 -19.81 -20.49 -11.65
CA LEU A 161 -19.83 -21.60 -10.71
C LEU A 161 -19.91 -22.92 -11.49
N ASN A 162 -19.12 -23.90 -11.05
CA ASN A 162 -19.22 -25.25 -11.61
C ASN A 162 -20.63 -25.80 -11.38
N LEU A 163 -21.09 -26.60 -12.34
CA LEU A 163 -22.33 -27.35 -12.18
C LEU A 163 -22.18 -28.32 -11.00
N PRO A 164 -23.27 -28.63 -10.28
CA PRO A 164 -23.23 -29.61 -9.20
C PRO A 164 -22.79 -30.97 -9.73
N GLU A 165 -21.87 -31.62 -9.02
CA GLU A 165 -21.44 -32.98 -9.33
C GLU A 165 -22.41 -34.00 -8.72
N ASN A 166 -22.75 -35.03 -9.49
CA ASN A 166 -23.55 -36.14 -8.99
C ASN A 166 -22.69 -37.02 -8.08
N LEU A 167 -23.09 -37.16 -6.81
CA LEU A 167 -22.40 -37.98 -5.81
C LEU A 167 -22.75 -39.48 -5.89
N SER A 168 -23.67 -39.88 -6.77
CA SER A 168 -24.10 -41.27 -6.89
C SER A 168 -23.06 -42.13 -7.61
N ILE A 169 -22.75 -43.29 -7.04
CA ILE A 169 -21.88 -44.31 -7.65
C ILE A 169 -22.61 -45.08 -8.78
N LYS A 170 -23.95 -44.95 -8.87
CA LYS A 170 -24.75 -45.67 -9.86
C LYS A 170 -24.51 -45.07 -11.26
N GLY A 171 -23.81 -45.81 -12.11
CA GLY A 171 -23.51 -45.41 -13.50
C GLY A 171 -22.02 -45.38 -13.84
N ASN A 172 -21.12 -45.45 -12.84
CA ASN A 172 -19.71 -45.79 -13.07
C ASN A 172 -19.57 -47.32 -13.13
N LYS A 173 -19.51 -47.88 -14.33
CA LYS A 173 -19.09 -49.26 -14.60
C LYS A 173 -18.19 -49.28 -15.82
#